data_AF-A0A4Q3WFD5-F1
#
_entry.id   AF-A0A4Q3WFD5-F1
#
_cell.length_a   1.000
_cell.length_b   1.000
_cell.length_c   1.000
_cell.angle_alpha   90.00
_cell.angle_beta   90.00
_cell.angle_gamma   90.00
#
_symmetry.space_group_name_H-M   'P 1'
#
loop_
_entity.id
_entity.type
_entity.pdbx_description
1 polymer ?
#
loop_
_entity_poly.entity_id
_entity_poly.type
_entity_poly.pdbx_seq_one_letter_code
_entity_poly.pdbx_strand_id
1 'polypeptide(L)'
;MLSDVFVPLLTYPDSTGAEFAQHLQDFISKFASEVTYAAAEIDLPNLADRWGGSLVALPGMIAEIEASSRKHAKLLVQRTGSDIAGLSATRETFRALLGQAASAFVAKARFHDLSLVAIAPGSSEKISLAE
;
A
#
# COMPACT_ATOMS: atom_id res chain seq x y z
N MET A 1 -13.03 -24.72 1.52
CA MET A 1 -13.37 -23.29 1.38
C MET A 1 -12.04 -22.58 1.20
N LEU A 2 -11.79 -22.00 0.02
CA LEU A 2 -10.57 -21.22 -0.21
C LEU A 2 -10.87 -19.78 0.19
N SER A 3 -9.93 -19.13 0.86
CA SER A 3 -10.13 -17.78 1.42
C SER A 3 -9.97 -16.68 0.37
N ASP A 4 -10.62 -15.54 0.62
CA ASP A 4 -10.33 -14.26 -0.05
C ASP A 4 -9.36 -13.43 0.81
N VAL A 5 -8.23 -13.03 0.21
CA VAL A 5 -7.11 -12.41 0.92
C VAL A 5 -6.89 -10.96 0.48
N PHE A 6 -6.72 -10.07 1.44
CA PHE A 6 -6.32 -8.68 1.21
C PHE A 6 -4.85 -8.46 1.52
N VAL A 7 -4.14 -7.73 0.65
CA VAL A 7 -2.73 -7.39 0.82
C VAL A 7 -2.56 -5.87 0.70
N PRO A 8 -2.44 -5.14 1.83
CA PRO A 8 -2.13 -3.73 1.82
C PRO A 8 -0.65 -3.48 1.44
N LEU A 9 -0.45 -2.58 0.49
CA LEU A 9 0.85 -2.18 -0.04
C LEU A 9 1.08 -0.69 0.26
N LEU A 10 1.70 -0.40 1.40
CA LEU A 10 2.11 0.95 1.75
C LEU A 10 3.20 1.45 0.79
N THR A 11 3.17 2.73 0.43
CA THR A 11 4.12 3.31 -0.56
C THR A 11 4.97 4.43 0.03
N TYR A 12 4.51 5.00 1.14
CA TYR A 12 5.15 6.05 1.91
C TYR A 12 4.54 6.03 3.33
N PRO A 13 5.30 6.38 4.39
CA PRO A 13 6.75 6.65 4.38
C PRO A 13 7.56 5.37 4.19
N ASP A 14 7.07 4.24 4.69
CA ASP A 14 7.73 2.94 4.58
C ASP A 14 7.09 2.13 3.47
N SER A 15 7.66 2.23 2.27
CA SER A 15 7.19 1.44 1.13
C SER A 15 7.26 -0.07 1.43
N THR A 16 6.26 -0.84 1.01
CA THR A 16 6.34 -2.30 0.95
C THR A 16 7.45 -2.69 -0.01
N GLY A 17 8.34 -3.59 0.42
CA GLY A 17 9.44 -4.04 -0.42
C GLY A 17 8.91 -4.80 -1.63
N ALA A 18 9.46 -4.51 -2.81
CA ALA A 18 9.06 -5.19 -4.05
C ALA A 18 9.34 -6.70 -4.02
N GLU A 19 10.30 -7.15 -3.21
CA GLU A 19 10.62 -8.56 -3.00
C GLU A 19 9.52 -9.30 -2.24
N PHE A 20 8.92 -8.64 -1.24
CA PHE A 20 7.77 -9.19 -0.50
C PHE A 20 6.59 -9.44 -1.46
N ALA A 21 6.31 -8.47 -2.33
CA ALA A 21 5.25 -8.55 -3.32
C ALA A 21 5.40 -9.77 -4.27
N GLN A 22 6.63 -10.14 -4.63
CA GLN A 22 6.88 -11.26 -5.54
C GLN A 22 6.69 -12.62 -4.88
N HIS A 23 7.14 -12.79 -3.63
CA HIS A 23 7.06 -14.08 -2.92
C HIS A 23 5.70 -14.36 -2.30
N LEU A 24 4.90 -13.33 -2.04
CA LEU A 24 3.62 -13.49 -1.35
C LEU A 24 2.62 -14.31 -2.17
N GLN A 25 2.68 -14.21 -3.50
CA GLN A 25 1.71 -14.86 -4.35
C GLN A 25 1.79 -16.39 -4.27
N ASP A 26 3.01 -16.94 -4.25
CA ASP A 26 3.23 -18.39 -4.08
C ASP A 26 2.73 -18.88 -2.73
N PHE A 27 2.86 -18.07 -1.68
CA PHE A 27 2.35 -18.39 -0.35
C PHE A 27 0.82 -18.40 -0.32
N ILE A 28 0.18 -17.36 -0.84
CA ILE A 28 -1.28 -17.19 -0.89
C ILE A 28 -1.95 -18.30 -1.71
N SER A 29 -1.36 -18.68 -2.85
CA SER A 29 -1.91 -19.71 -3.76
C SER A 29 -2.15 -21.08 -3.12
N LYS A 30 -1.55 -21.33 -1.94
CA LYS A 30 -1.71 -22.60 -1.21
C LYS A 30 -3.02 -22.69 -0.41
N PHE A 31 -3.68 -21.57 -0.15
CA PHE A 31 -4.85 -21.53 0.74
C PHE A 31 -5.96 -20.56 0.33
N ALA A 32 -5.70 -19.68 -0.65
CA ALA A 32 -6.67 -18.71 -1.16
C ALA A 32 -7.02 -18.97 -2.63
N SER A 33 -8.23 -18.61 -3.02
CA SER A 33 -8.67 -18.60 -4.42
C SER A 33 -8.68 -17.20 -5.00
N GLU A 34 -8.72 -16.17 -4.14
CA GLU A 34 -8.77 -14.77 -4.52
C GLU A 34 -7.78 -13.96 -3.67
N VAL A 35 -7.15 -12.98 -4.29
CA VAL A 35 -6.30 -12.02 -3.61
C VAL A 35 -6.49 -10.62 -4.18
N THR A 36 -6.64 -9.63 -3.30
CA THR A 36 -6.67 -8.22 -3.65
C THR A 36 -5.42 -7.52 -3.14
N TYR A 37 -4.60 -7.04 -4.06
CA TYR A 37 -3.45 -6.18 -3.78
C TYR A 37 -3.87 -4.72 -3.90
N ALA A 38 -3.79 -3.97 -2.81
CA ALA A 38 -4.17 -2.57 -2.78
C ALA A 38 -2.98 -1.69 -2.42
N ALA A 39 -2.62 -0.73 -3.27
CA ALA A 39 -1.56 0.23 -2.97
C ALA A 39 -2.12 1.63 -2.68
N ALA A 40 -1.65 2.22 -1.58
CA ALA A 40 -2.02 3.59 -1.22
C ALA A 40 -1.11 4.58 -1.94
N GLU A 41 -1.68 5.51 -2.67
CA GLU A 41 -1.00 6.69 -3.20
C GLU A 41 -1.20 7.83 -2.20
N ILE A 42 -0.10 8.32 -1.62
CA ILE A 42 -0.18 9.27 -0.51
C ILE A 42 -0.29 10.72 -1.03
N ASP A 43 -1.15 11.48 -0.37
CA ASP A 43 -1.39 12.90 -0.56
C ASP A 43 -0.83 13.61 0.67
N LEU A 44 0.13 14.52 0.47
CA LEU A 44 0.66 15.30 1.58
C LEU A 44 -0.20 16.56 1.75
N PRO A 45 -0.55 16.95 2.98
CA PRO A 45 -1.27 18.19 3.19
C PRO A 45 -0.43 19.37 2.71
N ASN A 46 -1.07 20.37 2.09
CA ASN A 46 -0.37 21.60 1.73
C ASN A 46 0.04 22.35 3.01
N LEU A 47 1.32 22.24 3.38
CA LEU A 47 1.88 22.89 4.56
C LEU A 47 2.31 24.33 4.28
N ALA A 48 2.41 24.75 3.01
CA ALA A 48 2.87 26.08 2.63
C ALA A 48 1.94 27.20 3.15
N ASP A 49 0.63 26.93 3.15
CA ASP A 49 -0.39 27.88 3.63
C ASP A 49 -0.37 28.02 5.16
N ARG A 50 0.12 26.99 5.88
CA ARG A 50 0.16 26.95 7.34
C ARG A 50 1.43 27.55 7.93
N TRP A 51 2.52 27.58 7.17
CA TRP A 51 3.85 28.04 7.62
C TRP A 51 4.27 29.36 6.95
N GLY A 52 3.33 30.02 6.27
CA GLY A 52 3.45 31.39 5.79
C GLY A 52 4.63 31.60 4.84
N GLY A 53 4.63 30.97 3.66
CA GLY A 53 5.52 31.30 2.53
C GLY A 53 7.04 31.20 2.75
N SER A 54 7.51 30.94 3.98
CA SER A 54 8.91 31.01 4.39
C SER A 54 9.75 29.85 3.84
N LEU A 55 9.09 28.78 3.38
CA LEU A 55 9.73 27.59 2.84
C LEU A 55 9.42 27.46 1.35
N VAL A 56 10.12 28.26 0.54
CA VAL A 56 10.02 28.29 -0.93
C VAL A 56 10.16 26.89 -1.56
N ALA A 57 10.90 25.97 -0.93
CA ALA A 57 11.12 24.62 -1.42
C ALA A 57 10.00 23.61 -1.08
N LEU A 58 9.10 23.90 -0.13
CA LEU A 58 8.13 22.91 0.38
C LEU A 58 7.15 22.38 -0.69
N PRO A 59 6.52 23.22 -1.54
CA PRO A 59 5.60 22.71 -2.55
C PRO A 59 6.26 21.73 -3.52
N GLY A 60 7.53 21.98 -3.88
CA GLY A 60 8.32 21.09 -4.74
C GLY A 60 8.61 19.75 -4.06
N MET A 61 9.02 19.78 -2.79
CA MET A 61 9.27 18.56 -2.01
C MET A 61 8.00 17.72 -1.82
N ILE A 62 6.86 18.38 -1.56
CA ILE A 62 5.55 17.70 -1.49
C ILE A 62 5.24 16.99 -2.81
N ALA A 63 5.35 17.71 -3.93
CA ALA A 63 5.07 17.14 -5.25
C ALA A 63 5.99 15.95 -5.57
N GLU A 64 7.27 16.03 -5.19
CA GLU A 64 8.25 14.96 -5.37
C GLU A 64 7.92 13.72 -4.53
N ILE A 65 7.58 13.89 -3.25
CA ILE A 65 7.18 12.77 -2.38
C ILE A 65 5.93 12.09 -2.92
N GLU A 66 4.91 12.85 -3.30
CA GLU A 66 3.69 12.27 -3.86
C GLU A 66 3.95 11.57 -5.20
N ALA A 67 4.79 12.14 -6.07
CA ALA A 67 5.18 11.51 -7.33
C ALA A 67 5.94 10.20 -7.09
N SER A 68 6.82 10.18 -6.08
CA SER A 68 7.53 8.98 -5.64
C SER A 68 6.57 7.91 -5.10
N SER A 69 5.64 8.28 -4.21
CA SER A 69 4.58 7.39 -3.70
C SER A 69 3.75 6.79 -4.84
N ARG A 70 3.30 7.59 -5.80
CA ARG A 70 2.55 7.11 -6.99
C ARG A 70 3.38 6.17 -7.86
N LYS A 71 4.68 6.45 -8.04
CA LYS A 71 5.59 5.57 -8.77
C LYS A 71 5.75 4.22 -8.06
N HIS A 72 5.90 4.23 -6.73
CA HIS A 72 5.98 3.02 -5.93
C HIS A 72 4.67 2.22 -5.96
N ALA A 73 3.51 2.87 -5.87
CA ALA A 73 2.20 2.21 -5.98
C ALA A 73 2.09 1.41 -7.28
N LYS A 74 2.39 2.06 -8.41
CA LYS A 74 2.36 1.43 -9.74
C LYS A 74 3.34 0.25 -9.83
N LEU A 75 4.56 0.43 -9.34
CA LEU A 75 5.58 -0.62 -9.37
C LEU A 75 5.17 -1.83 -8.53
N LEU A 76 4.61 -1.61 -7.33
CA LEU A 76 4.18 -2.68 -6.45
C LEU A 76 3.02 -3.47 -7.06
N VAL A 77 1.99 -2.76 -7.54
CA VAL A 77 0.84 -3.40 -8.19
C VAL A 77 1.24 -4.16 -9.46
N GLN A 78 2.19 -3.64 -10.26
CA GLN A 78 2.72 -4.34 -11.43
C GLN A 78 3.52 -5.59 -11.08
N ARG A 79 4.22 -5.59 -9.94
CA ARG A 79 5.04 -6.73 -9.49
C ARG A 79 4.23 -7.79 -8.75
N THR A 80 3.05 -7.45 -8.28
CA THR A 80 2.08 -8.41 -7.72
C THR A 80 1.14 -8.93 -8.82
N GLY A 81 0.71 -10.19 -8.73
CA GLY A 81 -0.45 -10.67 -9.50
C GLY A 81 -0.12 -11.17 -10.91
N SER A 82 0.88 -12.04 -11.05
CA SER A 82 0.96 -12.94 -12.20
C SER A 82 -0.15 -13.97 -12.05
N ASP A 83 -1.11 -14.12 -12.96
CA ASP A 83 -2.18 -15.11 -12.73
C ASP A 83 -1.57 -16.52 -12.57
N ILE A 84 -1.74 -17.09 -11.38
CA ILE A 84 -1.31 -18.46 -11.07
C ILE A 84 -2.56 -19.32 -11.17
N ALA A 85 -2.42 -20.53 -11.73
CA ALA A 85 -3.54 -21.46 -11.85
C ALA A 85 -4.21 -21.66 -10.47
N GLY A 86 -5.50 -21.31 -10.39
CA GLY A 86 -6.31 -21.45 -9.18
C GLY A 86 -6.33 -20.25 -8.23
N LEU A 87 -5.61 -19.15 -8.55
CA LEU A 87 -5.62 -17.91 -7.77
C LEU A 87 -5.94 -16.70 -8.67
N SER A 88 -7.10 -16.08 -8.45
CA SER A 88 -7.48 -14.81 -9.08
C SER A 88 -6.84 -13.64 -8.34
N ALA A 89 -6.15 -12.75 -9.07
CA ALA A 89 -5.46 -11.60 -8.48
C ALA A 89 -6.07 -10.26 -8.94
N THR A 90 -6.70 -9.55 -8.01
CA THR A 90 -7.17 -8.17 -8.16
C THR A 90 -6.08 -7.19 -7.74
N ARG A 91 -6.01 -6.07 -8.45
CA ARG A 91 -4.99 -5.05 -8.31
C ARG A 91 -5.62 -3.68 -8.33
N GLU A 92 -5.44 -2.92 -7.26
CA GLU A 92 -5.99 -1.57 -7.16
C GLU A 92 -5.01 -0.58 -6.56
N THR A 93 -5.18 0.69 -6.92
CA THR A 93 -4.58 1.82 -6.20
C THR A 93 -5.68 2.72 -5.68
N PHE A 94 -5.41 3.41 -4.58
CA PHE A 94 -6.33 4.42 -4.03
C PHE A 94 -5.55 5.58 -3.43
N ARG A 95 -6.15 6.78 -3.43
CA ARG A 95 -5.56 7.96 -2.81
C ARG A 95 -5.87 8.01 -1.32
N ALA A 96 -4.89 8.39 -0.50
CA ALA A 96 -5.09 8.61 0.93
C ALA A 96 -4.22 9.76 1.44
N LEU A 97 -4.77 10.56 2.34
CA LEU A 97 -3.97 11.57 3.03
C LEU A 97 -2.91 10.90 3.91
N LEU A 98 -1.75 11.54 4.03
CA LEU A 98 -0.73 11.13 5.00
C LEU A 98 -1.34 10.99 6.40
N GLY A 99 -1.11 9.85 7.06
CA GLY A 99 -1.71 9.51 8.35
C GLY A 99 -3.11 8.89 8.29
N GLN A 100 -3.73 8.79 7.10
CA GLN A 100 -5.05 8.14 6.91
C GLN A 100 -4.97 6.84 6.11
N ALA A 101 -3.81 6.50 5.57
CA ALA A 101 -3.61 5.30 4.76
C ALA A 101 -4.00 4.02 5.50
N ALA A 102 -3.59 3.87 6.77
CA ALA A 102 -3.93 2.71 7.59
C ALA A 102 -5.45 2.56 7.77
N SER A 103 -6.15 3.65 8.11
CA SER A 103 -7.62 3.62 8.26
C SER A 103 -8.33 3.27 6.95
N ALA A 104 -7.82 3.76 5.81
CA ALA A 104 -8.35 3.42 4.49
C ALA A 104 -8.12 1.94 4.15
N PHE A 105 -6.96 1.37 4.50
CA PHE A 105 -6.70 -0.07 4.36
C PHE A 105 -7.63 -0.89 5.23
N VAL A 106 -7.81 -0.53 6.50
CA VAL A 106 -8.72 -1.23 7.42
C VAL A 106 -10.15 -1.20 6.88
N ALA A 107 -10.61 -0.09 6.30
CA ALA A 107 -11.94 -0.01 5.70
C ALA A 107 -12.12 -0.99 4.53
N LYS A 108 -11.08 -1.19 3.72
CA LYS A 108 -11.07 -2.16 2.60
C LYS A 108 -10.96 -3.61 3.09
N ALA A 109 -10.10 -3.87 4.07
CA ALA A 109 -9.87 -5.19 4.65
C ALA A 109 -11.14 -5.86 5.20
N ARG A 110 -12.15 -5.07 5.60
CA ARG A 110 -13.44 -5.55 6.13
C ARG A 110 -14.24 -6.45 5.17
N PHE A 111 -13.92 -6.43 3.87
CA PHE A 111 -14.63 -7.20 2.85
C PHE A 111 -13.92 -8.51 2.48
N HIS A 112 -12.82 -8.84 3.16
CA HIS A 112 -11.99 -10.02 2.88
C HIS A 112 -11.88 -10.91 4.12
N ASP A 113 -11.57 -12.19 3.91
CA ASP A 113 -11.48 -13.17 5.01
C ASP A 113 -10.20 -13.00 5.83
N LEU A 114 -9.11 -12.58 5.19
CA LEU A 114 -7.78 -12.44 5.81
C LEU A 114 -7.03 -11.23 5.24
N SER A 115 -6.24 -10.55 6.07
CA SER A 115 -5.28 -9.53 5.62
C SER A 115 -3.84 -9.95 5.91
N LEU A 116 -2.95 -9.80 4.91
CA LEU A 116 -1.51 -10.08 5.05
C LEU A 116 -0.70 -8.79 4.95
N VAL A 117 -0.11 -8.37 6.06
CA VAL A 117 0.69 -7.15 6.16
C VAL A 117 2.18 -7.49 6.12
N ALA A 118 2.93 -6.86 5.23
CA ALA A 118 4.39 -6.94 5.23
C ALA A 118 4.95 -6.17 6.42
N ILE A 119 5.76 -6.79 7.29
CA ILE A 119 6.45 -6.08 8.37
C ILE A 119 7.95 -6.11 8.10
N ALA A 120 8.61 -4.96 8.18
CA ALA A 120 10.06 -4.84 8.09
C ALA A 120 10.62 -4.10 9.33
N PRO A 121 11.89 -4.30 9.71
CA PRO A 121 12.50 -3.52 10.79
C PRO A 121 12.37 -2.01 10.50
N GLY A 122 11.82 -1.25 11.45
CA GLY A 122 11.64 0.20 11.33
C GLY A 122 10.30 0.66 10.71
N SER A 123 9.41 -0.25 10.31
CA SER A 123 8.14 0.12 9.68
C SER A 123 7.00 0.39 10.68
N SER A 124 7.05 1.51 11.41
CA SER A 124 6.09 1.84 12.47
C SER A 124 4.64 1.94 11.97
N GLU A 125 4.41 2.48 10.78
CA GLU A 125 3.07 2.53 10.19
C GLU A 125 2.51 1.16 9.83
N LYS A 126 3.38 0.20 9.44
CA LYS A 126 2.95 -1.17 9.14
C LYS A 126 2.61 -1.94 10.41
N ILE A 127 3.29 -1.64 11.51
CA ILE A 127 2.96 -2.17 12.84
C ILE A 127 1.57 -1.67 13.24
N SER A 128 1.30 -0.36 13.11
CA SER A 128 -0.03 0.21 13.41
C SER A 128 -1.15 -0.34 12.52
N LEU A 129 -0.84 -0.85 11.33
CA LEU A 129 -1.83 -1.50 10.46
C LEU A 129 -2.13 -2.96 10.88
N ALA A 130 -1.19 -3.61 11.58
CA ALA A 130 -1.32 -4.98 12.03
C ALA A 130 -2.02 -5.10 13.40
N GLU A 131 -2.08 -4.02 14.17
CA GLU A 131 -2.82 -3.88 15.45
C GLU A 131 -4.29 -3.52 15.23
#